data_AF-A0A8H3DZX1-F1
#
_entry.id   AF-A0A8H3DZX1-F1
#
_cell.length_a   1.000
_cell.length_b   1.000
_cell.length_c   1.000
_cell.angle_alpha   90.00
_cell.angle_beta   90.00
_cell.angle_gamma   90.00
#
_symmetry.space_group_name_H-M   'P 1'
#
loop_
_entity.id
_entity.type
_entity.pdbx_description
1 polymer ?
#
loop_
_entity_poly.entity_id
_entity_poly.type
_entity_poly.pdbx_seq_one_letter_code
_entity_poly.pdbx_strand_id
1 'polypeptide(L)'
;MTRRYVLQKSADGSTDWLEEIEVWSQRARKRLEWDIMKNETGYTVRLTIDGSHVPVVGAGNSPRSAKVNLVQQVDRAEPAILTI
;
A
#
# COMPACT_ATOMS: atom_id res chain seq x y z
N MET A 1 11.81 -4.62 21.63
CA MET A 1 10.34 -4.79 21.55
C MET A 1 9.91 -4.30 20.18
N THR A 2 9.65 -5.22 19.25
CA THR A 2 9.26 -4.92 17.86
C THR A 2 7.74 -4.77 17.82
N ARG A 3 7.21 -3.64 17.34
CA ARG A 3 5.75 -3.37 17.32
C ARG A 3 5.24 -3.74 15.93
N ARG A 4 4.50 -4.84 15.85
CA ARG A 4 3.87 -5.28 14.60
C ARG A 4 2.72 -4.33 14.24
N TYR A 5 2.93 -3.49 13.24
CA TYR A 5 1.87 -2.66 12.66
C TYR A 5 1.23 -3.44 11.50
N VAL A 6 0.10 -4.07 11.76
CA VAL A 6 -0.73 -4.70 10.73
C VAL A 6 -1.66 -3.62 10.18
N LEU A 7 -1.84 -3.53 8.85
CA LEU A 7 -2.96 -2.79 8.27
C LEU A 7 -4.23 -3.53 8.71
N GLN A 8 -4.91 -2.98 9.72
CA GLN A 8 -6.03 -3.67 10.32
C GLN A 8 -7.26 -3.33 9.50
N LYS A 9 -7.69 -4.29 8.68
CA LYS A 9 -9.00 -4.28 8.04
C LYS A 9 -10.06 -3.67 8.96
N SER A 10 -10.56 -2.49 8.61
CA SER A 10 -11.61 -1.81 9.38
C SER A 10 -12.79 -2.78 9.58
N ALA A 11 -13.24 -2.95 10.82
CA ALA A 11 -14.19 -4.00 11.24
C ALA A 11 -15.56 -3.89 10.55
N ASP A 12 -15.89 -2.71 10.03
CA ASP A 12 -17.11 -2.40 9.30
C ASP A 12 -17.06 -2.76 7.80
N GLY A 13 -15.91 -3.25 7.30
CA GLY A 13 -15.73 -3.60 5.90
C GLY A 13 -15.41 -2.41 4.98
N SER A 14 -15.51 -1.16 5.46
CA SER A 14 -15.00 0.03 4.76
C SER A 14 -13.51 0.19 5.04
N THR A 15 -12.69 -0.73 4.54
CA THR A 15 -11.24 -0.57 4.67
C THR A 15 -10.76 0.46 3.66
N ASP A 16 -10.59 1.73 4.07
CA ASP A 16 -9.82 2.70 3.28
C ASP A 16 -8.33 2.37 3.46
N TRP A 17 -7.89 1.36 2.70
CA TRP A 17 -6.51 0.86 2.67
C TRP A 17 -5.47 1.97 2.45
N LEU A 18 -5.87 3.08 1.82
CA LEU A 18 -5.00 4.21 1.58
C LEU A 18 -4.79 5.02 2.86
N GLU A 19 -5.85 5.30 3.61
CA GLU A 19 -5.70 5.94 4.92
C GLU A 19 -4.84 5.11 5.88
N GLU A 20 -4.98 3.78 5.86
CA GLU A 20 -4.20 2.90 6.74
C GLU A 20 -2.70 2.92 6.45
N ILE A 21 -2.30 2.83 5.16
CA ILE A 21 -0.88 2.86 4.80
C ILE A 21 -0.26 4.24 5.04
N GLU A 22 -1.03 5.31 4.89
CA GLU A 22 -0.59 6.68 5.21
C GLU A 22 -0.36 6.82 6.73
N VAL A 23 -1.30 6.37 7.58
CA VAL A 23 -1.15 6.36 9.04
C VAL A 23 0.04 5.50 9.47
N TRP A 24 0.22 4.33 8.85
CA TRP A 24 1.40 3.49 9.07
C TRP A 24 2.68 4.25 8.76
N SER A 25 2.76 4.89 7.59
CA SER A 25 3.97 5.59 7.16
C SER A 25 4.36 6.74 8.10
N GLN A 26 3.37 7.50 8.59
CA GLN A 26 3.59 8.57 9.56
C GLN A 26 4.15 8.04 10.88
N ARG A 27 3.57 6.95 11.41
CA ARG A 27 4.03 6.31 12.65
C ARG A 27 5.42 5.71 12.49
N ALA A 28 5.68 5.13 11.32
CA ALA A 28 6.91 4.49 10.93
C ALA A 28 8.03 5.46 10.54
N ARG A 29 7.68 6.75 10.34
CA ARG A 29 8.55 7.78 9.73
C ARG A 29 9.10 7.34 8.37
N LYS A 30 8.25 6.69 7.59
CA LYS A 30 8.55 6.19 6.24
C LYS A 30 8.02 7.17 5.21
N ARG A 31 8.79 7.40 4.15
CA ARG A 31 8.33 8.16 2.98
C ARG A 31 7.68 7.21 1.99
N LEU A 32 6.42 7.47 1.64
CA LEU A 32 5.71 6.77 0.58
C LEU A 32 5.82 7.56 -0.73
N GLU A 33 6.08 6.85 -1.82
CA GLU A 33 6.06 7.42 -3.16
C GLU A 33 5.26 6.49 -4.09
N TRP A 34 4.33 7.09 -4.84
CA TRP A 34 3.38 6.36 -5.68
C TRP A 34 3.64 6.65 -7.15
N ASP A 35 4.16 5.68 -7.88
CA ASP A 35 4.38 5.78 -9.32
C ASP A 35 3.16 5.25 -10.06
N ILE A 36 2.38 6.16 -10.64
CA ILE A 36 1.12 5.84 -11.34
C ILE A 36 1.37 5.90 -12.85
N MET A 37 1.13 4.79 -13.53
CA MET A 37 1.27 4.67 -14.98
C MET A 37 -0.09 4.32 -15.59
N LYS A 38 -0.49 5.06 -16.62
CA LYS A 38 -1.69 4.77 -17.41
C LYS A 38 -1.31 3.84 -18.57
N ASN A 39 -2.04 2.75 -18.72
CA ASN A 39 -1.88 1.77 -19.79
C ASN A 39 -3.18 1.67 -20.60
N GLU A 40 -3.15 0.93 -21.71
CA GLU A 40 -4.33 0.74 -22.58
C GLU A 40 -5.54 0.14 -21.85
N THR A 41 -5.29 -0.70 -20.84
CA THR A 41 -6.33 -1.42 -20.09
C THR A 41 -6.70 -0.79 -18.76
N GLY A 42 -6.10 0.36 -18.39
CA GLY A 42 -6.36 1.02 -17.11
C GLY A 42 -5.12 1.67 -16.51
N TYR A 43 -4.89 1.43 -15.22
CA TYR A 43 -3.80 2.02 -14.45
C TYR A 43 -3.00 0.93 -13.73
N THR A 44 -1.69 1.09 -13.72
CA THR A 44 -0.78 0.35 -12.85
C THR A 44 -0.09 1.30 -11.88
N VAL A 45 0.15 0.83 -10.67
CA VAL A 45 0.79 1.59 -9.61
C VAL A 45 1.93 0.78 -9.03
N ARG A 46 3.07 1.44 -8.80
CA ARG A 46 4.16 0.94 -7.97
C ARG A 46 4.27 1.79 -6.70
N LEU A 47 4.67 1.15 -5.61
CA LEU A 47 4.90 1.81 -4.33
C LEU A 47 6.39 1.73 -4.00
N THR A 48 6.93 2.85 -3.57
CA THR A 48 8.29 2.96 -3.04
C THR A 48 8.20 3.43 -1.58
N ILE A 49 8.93 2.78 -0.70
CA ILE A 49 8.99 3.09 0.74
C ILE A 49 10.45 3.37 1.09
N ASP A 50 10.75 4.59 1.53
CA ASP A 50 12.13 5.06 1.81
C ASP A 50 13.12 4.75 0.66
N GLY A 51 12.70 5.01 -0.58
CA GLY A 51 13.52 4.75 -1.77
C GLY A 51 13.66 3.26 -2.14
N SER A 52 13.07 2.34 -1.38
CA SER A 52 13.03 0.91 -1.70
C SER A 52 11.71 0.56 -2.40
N HIS A 53 11.81 -0.01 -3.60
CA HIS A 53 10.63 -0.44 -4.34
C HIS A 53 9.97 -1.65 -3.67
N VAL A 54 8.67 -1.58 -3.50
CA VAL A 54 7.86 -2.72 -3.08
C VAL A 54 7.70 -3.66 -4.29
N PRO A 55 7.98 -4.97 -4.16
CA PRO A 55 7.97 -5.92 -5.28
C PRO A 55 6.55 -6.33 -5.71
N VAL A 56 5.59 -5.42 -5.60
CA VAL A 56 4.17 -5.63 -5.87
C VAL A 56 3.67 -4.48 -6.73
N VAL A 57 2.82 -4.81 -7.70
CA VAL A 57 2.18 -3.84 -8.60
C VAL A 57 0.67 -3.89 -8.39
N GLY A 58 0.06 -2.73 -8.17
CA GLY A 58 -1.39 -2.61 -8.15
C GLY A 58 -1.91 -2.31 -9.54
N ALA A 59 -2.96 -3.00 -9.98
CA ALA A 59 -3.65 -2.71 -11.23
C ALA A 59 -5.11 -2.36 -10.95
N GLY A 60 -5.69 -1.46 -11.74
CA GLY A 60 -7.10 -1.08 -11.60
C GLY A 60 -7.60 -0.14 -12.69
N ASN A 61 -8.92 0.03 -12.77
CA ASN A 61 -9.57 0.88 -13.77
C ASN A 61 -9.48 2.38 -13.46
N SER A 62 -8.98 2.72 -12.26
CA SER A 62 -8.68 4.08 -11.82
C SER A 62 -7.42 4.10 -10.96
N PRO A 63 -6.71 5.24 -10.85
CA PRO A 63 -5.56 5.37 -9.97
C PRO A 63 -5.86 4.95 -8.53
N ARG A 64 -7.04 5.31 -8.00
CA ARG A 64 -7.47 4.94 -6.65
C ARG A 64 -7.60 3.42 -6.50
N SER A 65 -8.30 2.76 -7.43
CA SER A 65 -8.47 1.30 -7.38
C SER A 65 -7.14 0.55 -7.51
N ALA A 66 -6.22 1.03 -8.35
CA ALA A 66 -4.90 0.44 -8.50
C ALA A 66 -4.06 0.57 -7.22
N LYS A 67 -4.11 1.73 -6.53
CA LYS A 67 -3.45 1.89 -5.22
C LYS A 67 -4.04 0.95 -4.17
N VAL A 68 -5.36 0.87 -4.04
CA VAL A 68 -6.02 -0.04 -3.07
C VAL A 68 -5.62 -1.49 -3.33
N ASN A 69 -5.63 -1.92 -4.60
CA ASN A 69 -5.21 -3.27 -4.98
C ASN A 69 -3.74 -3.53 -4.69
N LEU A 70 -2.86 -2.52 -4.79
CA LEU A 70 -1.46 -2.66 -4.36
C LEU A 70 -1.39 -2.89 -2.85
N VAL A 71 -2.00 -2.01 -2.05
CA VAL A 71 -1.89 -2.08 -0.58
C VAL A 71 -2.43 -3.40 -0.05
N GLN A 72 -3.54 -3.89 -0.60
CA GLN A 72 -4.08 -5.20 -0.26
C GLN A 72 -3.11 -6.34 -0.58
N GLN A 73 -2.40 -6.25 -1.70
CA GLN A 73 -1.39 -7.24 -2.06
C GLN A 73 -0.17 -7.14 -1.15
N VAL A 74 0.26 -5.93 -0.73
CA VAL A 74 1.36 -5.75 0.22
C VAL A 74 1.04 -6.37 1.58
N ASP A 75 -0.16 -6.11 2.10
CA ASP A 75 -0.65 -6.71 3.35
C ASP A 75 -0.67 -8.25 3.29
N ARG A 76 -1.05 -8.82 2.14
CA ARG A 76 -1.13 -10.27 1.91
C ARG A 76 0.21 -10.94 1.64
N ALA A 77 1.08 -10.30 0.85
CA ALA A 77 2.30 -10.91 0.32
C ALA A 77 3.43 -10.88 1.35
N GLU A 78 3.59 -9.77 2.09
CA GLU A 78 4.74 -9.58 2.97
C GLU A 78 4.38 -8.70 4.18
N PRO A 79 3.72 -9.25 5.23
CA PRO A 79 3.48 -8.50 6.47
C PRO A 79 4.78 -8.00 7.14
N ALA A 80 5.94 -8.55 6.73
CA ALA A 80 7.27 -8.15 7.19
C ALA A 80 7.71 -6.77 6.66
N ILE A 81 7.30 -6.34 5.47
CA ILE A 81 7.64 -5.00 4.92
C ILE A 81 7.02 -3.89 5.77
N LEU A 82 5.87 -4.17 6.38
CA LEU A 82 5.13 -3.24 7.25
C LEU A 82 5.44 -3.43 8.74
N THR A 83 6.37 -4.32 9.09
CA THR A 83 6.76 -4.58 10.48
C THR A 83 7.98 -3.72 10.86
N ILE A 84 7.92 -3.04 12.01
CA ILE A 84 9.03 -2.23 12.58
C ILE A 84 9.32 -2.68 14.02
#